data_AF-A0A6V7X2U5-F1
#
_entry.id   AF-A0A6V7X2U5-F1
#
_cell.length_a   1.000
_cell.length_b   1.000
_cell.length_c   1.000
_cell.angle_alpha   90.00
_cell.angle_beta   90.00
_cell.angle_gamma   90.00
#
_symmetry.space_group_name_H-M   'P 1'
#
loop_
_entity.id
_entity.type
_entity.pdbx_description
1 polymer ?
#
loop_
_entity_poly.entity_id
_entity_poly.type
_entity_poly.pdbx_seq_one_letter_code
_entity_poly.pdbx_strand_id
1 'polypeptide(L)'
;MNSEAYQKLLTDNLLPLLHKFHRFKWLFQQDNASIHSSASTKRWFKENNVNVLDWPARSPDLNIIENVWGILARDVYENARQFDNVKLLREAIEALELE
;
A
#
# COMPACT_ATOMS: atom_id res chain seq x y z
N MET A 1 -2.13 -10.65 -7.55
CA MET A 1 -3.35 -9.97 -7.03
C MET A 1 -4.19 -9.51 -8.22
N ASN A 2 -5.53 -9.52 -8.12
CA ASN A 2 -6.46 -8.98 -9.12
C ASN A 2 -7.28 -7.82 -8.51
N SER A 3 -8.18 -7.19 -9.29
CA SER A 3 -8.98 -6.06 -8.81
C SER A 3 -9.88 -6.41 -7.62
N GLU A 4 -10.51 -7.59 -7.63
CA GLU A 4 -11.41 -8.03 -6.54
C GLU A 4 -10.64 -8.30 -5.25
N ALA A 5 -9.49 -8.98 -5.33
CA ALA A 5 -8.62 -9.20 -4.19
C ALA A 5 -8.07 -7.88 -3.65
N TYR A 6 -7.76 -6.91 -4.52
CA TYR A 6 -7.36 -5.57 -4.10
C TYR A 6 -8.50 -4.84 -3.36
N GLN A 7 -9.71 -4.85 -3.91
CA GLN A 7 -10.89 -4.26 -3.25
C GLN A 7 -11.16 -4.91 -1.89
N LYS A 8 -11.00 -6.23 -1.78
CA LYS A 8 -11.09 -6.94 -0.50
C LYS A 8 -10.03 -6.45 0.49
N LEU A 9 -8.78 -6.32 0.05
CA LEU A 9 -7.70 -5.79 0.89
C LEU A 9 -8.00 -4.38 1.39
N LEU A 10 -8.51 -3.50 0.52
CA LEU A 10 -8.94 -2.15 0.92
C LEU A 10 -10.14 -2.18 1.88
N THR A 11 -11.10 -3.07 1.66
CA THR A 11 -12.25 -3.25 2.55
C THR A 11 -11.80 -3.65 3.96
N ASP A 12 -10.90 -4.61 4.04
CA ASP A 12 -10.45 -5.17 5.32
C ASP A 12 -9.52 -4.22 6.09
N ASN A 13 -8.72 -3.40 5.39
CA ASN A 13 -7.63 -2.63 6.02
C ASN A 13 -7.81 -1.11 5.90
N LEU A 14 -8.24 -0.58 4.74
CA LEU A 14 -8.37 0.85 4.53
C LEU A 14 -9.63 1.41 5.18
N LEU A 15 -10.81 0.81 4.94
CA LEU A 15 -12.08 1.36 5.43
C LEU A 15 -12.12 1.54 6.96
N PRO A 16 -11.63 0.59 7.79
CA PRO A 16 -11.57 0.78 9.24
C PRO A 16 -10.70 1.99 9.64
N LEU A 17 -9.59 2.22 8.95
CA LEU A 17 -8.73 3.39 9.19
C LEU A 17 -9.46 4.68 8.81
N LEU A 18 -10.12 4.72 7.66
CA LEU A 18 -10.86 5.91 7.23
C LEU A 18 -11.98 6.26 8.21
N HIS A 19 -12.67 5.26 8.77
CA HIS A 19 -13.64 5.46 9.84
C HIS A 19 -13.00 6.05 11.10
N LYS A 20 -11.79 5.63 11.48
CA LYS A 20 -11.02 6.23 12.59
C LYS A 20 -10.62 7.68 12.31
N PHE A 21 -10.31 8.02 11.06
CA PHE A 21 -9.87 9.35 10.63
C PHE A 21 -11.00 10.24 10.09
N HIS A 22 -12.28 9.93 10.36
CA HIS A 22 -13.45 10.64 9.83
C HIS A 22 -13.48 12.16 10.10
N ARG A 23 -12.71 12.65 11.08
CA ARG A 23 -12.62 14.09 11.42
C ARG A 23 -11.67 14.88 10.51
N PHE A 24 -10.86 14.20 9.70
CA PHE A 24 -9.90 14.83 8.81
C PHE A 24 -10.38 14.76 7.37
N LYS A 25 -10.00 15.77 6.58
CA LYS A 25 -10.08 15.68 5.13
C LYS A 25 -8.87 14.91 4.62
N TRP A 26 -9.11 13.86 3.84
CA TRP A 26 -8.07 13.00 3.30
C TRP A 26 -8.33 12.69 1.83
N LEU A 27 -7.26 12.35 1.12
CA LEU A 27 -7.28 11.78 -0.22
C LEU A 27 -6.47 10.48 -0.17
N PHE A 28 -7.02 9.42 -0.73
CA PHE A 28 -6.32 8.15 -0.84
C PHE A 28 -5.36 8.19 -2.03
N GLN A 29 -4.10 7.86 -1.79
CA GLN A 29 -3.08 7.83 -2.84
C GLN A 29 -2.80 6.39 -3.25
N GLN A 30 -2.81 6.11 -4.55
CA GLN A 30 -2.36 4.86 -5.17
C GLN A 30 -1.76 5.17 -6.55
N ASP A 31 -0.98 4.23 -7.11
CA ASP A 31 -0.52 4.34 -8.48
C ASP A 31 -1.62 3.94 -9.50
N ASN A 32 -1.28 4.01 -10.79
CA ASN A 32 -2.18 3.64 -11.88
C ASN A 32 -1.99 2.19 -12.36
N ALA A 33 -1.60 1.25 -11.48
CA ALA A 33 -1.56 -0.17 -11.86
C ALA A 33 -2.94 -0.62 -12.38
N SER A 34 -2.97 -1.53 -13.34
CA SER A 34 -4.22 -1.91 -14.05
C SER A 34 -5.34 -2.37 -13.13
N ILE A 35 -5.00 -3.07 -12.04
CA ILE A 35 -5.96 -3.51 -11.02
C ILE A 35 -6.50 -2.33 -10.17
N HIS A 36 -5.70 -1.30 -9.94
CA HIS A 36 -6.05 -0.11 -9.17
C HIS A 36 -6.92 0.87 -9.99
N SER A 37 -6.67 0.95 -11.31
CA SER A 37 -7.38 1.84 -12.22
C SER A 37 -8.53 1.19 -12.99
N SER A 38 -8.82 -0.09 -12.73
CA SER A 38 -9.89 -0.84 -13.40
C SER A 38 -11.27 -0.23 -13.14
N ALA A 39 -12.22 -0.43 -14.06
CA ALA A 39 -13.59 0.06 -13.90
C ALA A 39 -14.27 -0.49 -12.63
N SER A 40 -13.97 -1.74 -12.27
CA SER A 40 -14.45 -2.37 -11.04
C SER A 40 -13.92 -1.64 -9.80
N THR A 41 -12.61 -1.40 -9.73
CA THR A 41 -11.99 -0.71 -8.57
C THR A 41 -12.42 0.74 -8.45
N LYS A 42 -12.56 1.46 -9.58
CA LYS A 42 -13.11 2.83 -9.60
C LYS A 42 -14.55 2.87 -9.08
N ARG A 43 -15.37 1.86 -9.41
CA ARG A 43 -16.74 1.74 -8.88
C ARG A 43 -16.72 1.53 -7.37
N TRP A 44 -15.87 0.61 -6.89
CA TRP A 44 -15.71 0.34 -5.46
C TRP A 44 -15.36 1.62 -4.67
N PHE A 45 -14.42 2.45 -5.16
CA PHE A 45 -14.09 3.71 -4.51
C PHE A 45 -15.28 4.67 -4.41
N LYS A 46 -16.08 4.77 -5.49
CA LYS A 46 -17.29 5.61 -5.52
C LYS A 46 -18.34 5.11 -4.52
N GLU A 47 -18.58 3.80 -4.45
CA GLU A 47 -19.57 3.21 -3.55
C GLU A 47 -19.16 3.36 -2.07
N ASN A 48 -17.86 3.39 -1.78
CA ASN A 48 -17.33 3.55 -0.42
C ASN A 48 -16.97 5.00 -0.05
N ASN A 49 -17.31 5.98 -0.89
CA ASN A 49 -17.00 7.41 -0.69
C ASN A 49 -15.51 7.70 -0.44
N VAL A 50 -14.64 6.99 -1.16
CA VAL A 50 -13.19 7.15 -1.08
C VAL A 50 -12.72 8.02 -2.24
N ASN A 51 -12.26 9.24 -1.92
CA ASN A 51 -11.65 10.12 -2.90
C ASN A 51 -10.22 9.68 -3.15
N VAL A 52 -9.89 9.41 -4.41
CA VAL A 52 -8.55 9.01 -4.84
C VAL A 52 -7.82 10.22 -5.43
N LEU A 53 -6.55 10.40 -5.06
CA LEU A 53 -5.69 11.42 -5.63
C LEU A 53 -5.39 11.08 -7.10
N ASP A 54 -5.55 12.05 -8.01
CA ASP A 54 -5.15 11.89 -9.40
C ASP A 54 -3.63 11.67 -9.49
N TRP A 55 -3.23 10.57 -10.13
CA TRP A 55 -1.83 10.17 -10.19
C TRP A 55 -1.25 10.32 -11.60
N PRO A 56 -0.10 11.00 -11.79
CA PRO A 56 0.57 11.05 -13.08
C PRO A 56 1.18 9.70 -13.46
N ALA A 57 1.20 9.40 -14.75
CA ALA A 57 1.80 8.17 -15.25
C ALA A 57 3.33 8.18 -15.07
N ARG A 58 3.91 7.06 -14.63
CA ARG A 58 5.36 6.85 -14.48
C ARG A 58 6.04 7.82 -13.50
N SER A 59 5.36 8.16 -12.42
CA SER A 59 5.89 9.03 -11.36
C SER A 59 6.05 8.30 -10.03
N PRO A 60 6.94 7.30 -9.94
CA PRO A 60 7.21 6.63 -8.65
C PRO A 60 7.87 7.59 -7.65
N ASP A 61 8.61 8.58 -8.13
CA ASP A 61 9.28 9.62 -7.33
C ASP A 61 8.33 10.46 -6.48
N LEU A 62 7.07 10.60 -6.91
CA LEU A 62 6.04 11.30 -6.15
C LEU A 62 5.43 10.41 -5.05
N ASN A 63 5.61 9.09 -5.11
CA ASN A 63 4.96 8.15 -4.21
C ASN A 63 5.75 7.98 -2.90
N ILE A 64 5.19 8.52 -1.81
CA ILE A 64 5.84 8.47 -0.48
C ILE A 64 6.17 7.04 -0.03
N ILE A 65 5.40 6.03 -0.47
CA ILE A 65 5.66 4.62 -0.09
C ILE A 65 7.02 4.12 -0.60
N GLU A 66 7.55 4.66 -1.71
CA GLU A 66 8.87 4.26 -2.23
C GLU A 66 9.99 4.60 -1.24
N ASN A 67 9.86 5.74 -0.53
CA ASN A 67 10.81 6.10 0.53
C ASN A 67 10.69 5.16 1.73
N VAL A 68 9.48 4.76 2.10
CA VAL A 68 9.22 3.79 3.18
C VAL A 68 9.82 2.43 2.83
N TRP A 69 9.62 1.95 1.60
CA TRP A 69 10.26 0.72 1.13
C TRP A 69 11.78 0.81 1.14
N GLY A 70 12.34 1.97 0.79
CA GLY A 70 13.78 2.22 0.87
C GLY A 70 14.32 2.17 2.29
N ILE A 71 13.58 2.66 3.29
CA ILE A 71 13.92 2.54 4.71
C ILE A 71 13.86 1.07 5.12
N LEU A 72 12.72 0.41 4.91
CA LEU A 72 12.53 -0.99 5.26
C LEU A 72 13.61 -1.89 4.66
N ALA A 73 13.95 -1.70 3.39
CA ALA A 73 14.99 -2.49 2.74
C ALA A 73 16.37 -2.27 3.38
N ARG A 74 16.72 -1.04 3.78
CA ARG A 74 18.00 -0.79 4.47
C ARG A 74 18.06 -1.50 5.82
N ASP A 75 16.96 -1.51 6.56
CA ASP A 75 16.89 -2.12 7.88
C ASP A 75 16.90 -3.66 7.78
N VAL A 76 16.13 -4.24 6.85
CA VAL A 76 16.09 -5.69 6.61
C VAL A 76 17.43 -6.25 6.13
N TYR A 77 18.13 -5.51 5.27
CA TYR A 77 19.40 -5.91 4.66
C TYR A 77 20.63 -5.27 5.33
N GLU A 78 20.49 -4.77 6.56
CA GLU A 78 21.58 -4.17 7.32
C GLU A 78 22.80 -5.10 7.37
N ASN A 79 24.01 -4.52 7.35
CA ASN A 79 25.28 -5.27 7.37
C ASN A 79 25.40 -6.31 6.24
N ALA A 80 24.76 -6.04 5.09
CA ALA A 80 24.72 -6.92 3.92
C ALA A 80 24.12 -8.31 4.20
N ARG A 81 23.24 -8.42 5.21
CA ARG A 81 22.50 -9.64 5.53
C ARG A 81 21.82 -10.22 4.29
N GLN A 82 21.84 -11.54 4.14
CA GLN A 82 21.18 -12.26 3.04
C GLN A 82 20.17 -13.26 3.61
N PHE A 83 19.21 -13.66 2.79
CA PHE A 83 18.16 -14.61 3.17
C PHE A 83 18.07 -15.72 2.13
N ASP A 84 18.17 -16.97 2.58
CA ASP A 84 18.18 -18.14 1.70
C ASP A 84 16.79 -18.54 1.20
N ASN A 85 15.74 -18.01 1.82
CA ASN A 85 14.37 -18.29 1.44
C ASN A 85 13.39 -17.19 1.91
N VAL A 86 12.20 -17.21 1.32
CA VAL A 86 11.12 -16.25 1.58
C VAL A 86 10.66 -16.26 3.05
N LYS A 87 10.72 -17.42 3.72
CA LYS A 87 10.30 -17.54 5.12
C LYS A 87 11.23 -16.72 6.03
N LEU A 88 12.55 -16.86 5.88
CA LEU A 88 13.52 -16.10 6.67
C LEU A 88 13.44 -14.60 6.39
N LEU A 89 13.24 -14.20 5.13
CA LEU A 89 13.04 -12.80 4.77
C LEU A 89 11.78 -12.23 5.44
N ARG A 90 10.69 -12.99 5.42
CA ARG A 90 9.42 -12.59 6.03
C ARG A 90 9.55 -12.44 7.55
N GLU A 91 10.17 -13.40 8.23
CA GLU A 91 10.43 -13.32 9.67
C GLU A 91 11.27 -12.08 10.03
N ALA A 92 12.23 -11.71 9.20
CA ALA A 92 13.02 -10.49 9.42
C ALA A 92 12.22 -9.20 9.21
N ILE A 93 11.33 -9.15 8.21
CA ILE A 93 10.42 -8.01 8.01
C ILE A 93 9.47 -7.87 9.20
N GLU A 94 8.84 -8.96 9.63
CA GLU A 94 7.87 -8.96 10.74
C GLU A 94 8.54 -8.60 12.08
N ALA A 95 9.83 -8.94 12.27
CA ALA A 95 10.58 -8.55 13.46
C ALA A 95 10.80 -7.03 13.59
N LEU A 96 10.82 -6.29 12.47
CA LEU A 96 10.96 -4.83 12.48
C LEU A 96 9.66 -4.11 12.87
N GLU A 97 8.50 -4.77 12.76
CA GLU A 97 7.21 -4.20 13.17
C GLU A 97 6.98 -4.26 14.70
N LEU A 98 7.88 -4.90 15.44
CA LEU A 98 7.80 -5.11 16.89
C LEU A 98 8.67 -4.16 17.73
N GLU A 99 9.36 -3.20 17.09
CA GLU A 99 10.09 -2.10 17.74
C GLU A 99 9.31 -0.78 17.67
#